data_AF-A0A4Q7G3X4-F1
#
_entry.id   AF-A0A4Q7G3X4-F1
#
_cell.length_a   1.000
_cell.length_b   1.000
_cell.length_c   1.000
_cell.angle_alpha   90.00
_cell.angle_beta   90.00
_cell.angle_gamma   90.00
#
_symmetry.space_group_name_H-M   'P 1'
#
loop_
_entity.id
_entity.type
_entity.pdbx_description
1 polymer ?
#
loop_
_entity_poly.entity_id
_entity_poly.type
_entity_poly.pdbx_seq_one_letter_code
_entity_poly.pdbx_strand_id
1 'polypeptide(L)'
;MPTYKVAYLHEQGQDLIIFPVESSFGSQPQSVQSQELIAMERRAHAAGLQGFAVVVWDAGGRMGFMGPPPLHDFLSSIDLQLVMSNLNREVSW
;
A
#
# COMPACT_ATOMS: atom_id res chain seq x y z
N MET A 1 -4.78 13.25 -14.65
CA MET A 1 -3.78 12.43 -13.96
C MET A 1 -4.40 12.02 -12.63
N PRO A 2 -4.75 10.74 -12.43
CA PRO A 2 -5.19 10.27 -11.12
C PRO A 2 -4.12 10.56 -10.05
N THR A 3 -4.58 11.04 -8.89
CA THR A 3 -3.76 11.25 -7.70
C THR A 3 -4.17 10.23 -6.65
N TYR A 4 -3.19 9.47 -6.14
CA TYR A 4 -3.37 8.50 -5.07
C TYR A 4 -2.84 9.08 -3.77
N LYS A 5 -3.66 9.03 -2.72
CA LYS A 5 -3.21 9.35 -1.36
C LYS A 5 -2.57 8.11 -0.78
N VAL A 6 -1.36 8.26 -0.26
CA VAL A 6 -0.58 7.17 0.31
C VAL A 6 -0.14 7.51 1.73
N ALA A 7 -0.02 6.49 2.57
CA ALA A 7 0.63 6.62 3.87
C ALA A 7 2.10 6.24 3.69
N TYR A 8 2.98 7.21 3.92
CA TYR A 8 4.43 7.01 3.94
C TYR A 8 4.89 6.86 5.39
N LEU A 9 5.33 5.67 5.77
CA LEU A 9 5.75 5.34 7.13
C LEU A 9 7.21 4.92 7.15
N HIS A 10 7.88 5.17 8.26
CA HIS A 10 9.23 4.69 8.50
C HIS A 10 9.20 3.69 9.66
N GLU A 11 9.38 2.40 9.36
CA GLU A 11 9.22 1.31 10.32
C GLU A 11 10.51 0.49 10.37
N GLN A 12 11.10 0.34 11.56
CA GLN A 12 12.31 -0.47 11.81
C GLN A 12 13.48 -0.17 10.86
N GLY A 13 13.67 1.09 10.47
CA GLY A 13 14.75 1.51 9.56
C GLY A 13 14.44 1.32 8.07
N GLN A 14 13.21 0.97 7.71
CA GLN A 14 12.75 0.81 6.34
C GLN A 14 11.61 1.78 6.05
N ASP A 15 11.63 2.36 4.85
CA ASP A 15 10.53 3.18 4.37
C ASP A 15 9.44 2.30 3.75
N LEU A 16 8.20 2.59 4.09
CA LEU A 16 6.99 1.90 3.64
C LEU A 16 6.08 2.89 2.93
N ILE A 17 5.54 2.45 1.80
CA ILE A 17 4.59 3.20 0.99
C ILE A 17 3.30 2.40 0.95
N ILE A 18 2.32 2.79 1.76
CA ILE A 18 1.06 2.07 1.88
C ILE A 18 0.01 2.73 0.99
N PHE A 19 -0.48 1.97 0.02
CA PHE A 19 -1.53 2.34 -0.91
C PHE A 19 -2.88 1.78 -0.43
N PRO A 20 -3.76 2.60 0.16
CA PRO A 20 -5.15 2.20 0.35
C PRO A 20 -5.85 2.13 -1.01
N VAL A 21 -6.38 0.96 -1.34
CA VAL A 21 -7.15 0.71 -2.57
C VAL A 21 -8.55 0.24 -2.24
N GLU A 22 -9.40 0.21 -3.26
CA GLU A 22 -10.77 -0.30 -3.11
C GLU A 22 -10.79 -1.80 -2.80
N SER A 23 -11.85 -2.25 -2.12
CA SER A 23 -12.08 -3.65 -1.79
C SER A 23 -12.11 -4.58 -3.01
N SER A 24 -12.44 -4.04 -4.19
CA SER A 24 -12.39 -4.72 -5.48
C SER A 24 -11.01 -5.24 -5.85
N PHE A 25 -9.92 -4.67 -5.32
CA PHE A 25 -8.58 -5.19 -5.50
C PHE A 25 -8.44 -6.61 -4.93
N GLY A 26 -8.99 -6.84 -3.73
CA GLY A 26 -8.91 -8.13 -3.04
C GLY A 26 -9.61 -9.28 -3.77
N SER A 27 -10.56 -8.98 -4.67
CA SER A 27 -11.28 -9.98 -5.46
C SER A 27 -10.62 -10.28 -6.81
N GLN A 28 -9.57 -9.53 -7.19
CA GLN A 28 -8.81 -9.79 -8.41
C GLN A 28 -7.97 -11.08 -8.30
N PRO A 29 -7.59 -11.69 -9.43
CA PRO A 29 -6.60 -12.77 -9.43
C PRO A 29 -5.25 -12.31 -8.85
N GLN A 30 -4.56 -13.18 -8.11
CA GLN A 30 -3.26 -12.87 -7.49
C GLN A 30 -2.21 -12.39 -8.50
N SER A 31 -2.25 -12.89 -9.75
CA SER A 31 -1.36 -12.44 -10.83
C SER A 31 -1.61 -10.98 -11.23
N VAL A 32 -2.86 -10.52 -11.20
CA VAL A 32 -3.25 -9.12 -11.48
C VAL A 32 -2.84 -8.23 -10.31
N GLN A 33 -3.15 -8.63 -9.08
CA GLN A 33 -2.75 -7.89 -7.87
C GLN A 33 -1.23 -7.68 -7.82
N SER A 34 -0.45 -8.71 -8.14
CA SER A 34 1.02 -8.62 -8.17
C SER A 34 1.52 -7.65 -9.24
N GLN A 35 0.90 -7.65 -10.43
CA GLN A 35 1.26 -6.71 -11.50
C GLN A 35 0.90 -5.27 -11.14
N GLU A 36 -0.25 -5.05 -10.51
CA GLU A 36 -0.67 -3.75 -10.02
C GLU A 36 0.27 -3.23 -8.93
N LEU A 37 0.65 -4.06 -7.96
CA LEU A 37 1.63 -3.71 -6.92
C LEU A 37 2.97 -3.27 -7.52
N ILE A 38 3.52 -4.04 -8.47
CA ILE A 38 4.77 -3.70 -9.18
C ILE A 38 4.62 -2.38 -9.96
N ALA A 39 3.45 -2.11 -10.54
CA ALA A 39 3.18 -0.87 -11.23
C ALA A 39 3.13 0.32 -10.24
N MET A 40 2.44 0.17 -9.11
CA MET A 40 2.34 1.17 -8.05
C MET A 40 3.70 1.50 -7.46
N GLU A 41 4.52 0.48 -7.16
CA GLU A 41 5.88 0.65 -6.66
C GLU A 41 6.74 1.49 -7.60
N ARG A 42 6.78 1.11 -8.88
CA ARG A 42 7.55 1.87 -9.90
C ARG A 42 7.10 3.33 -9.99
N ARG A 43 5.80 3.59 -9.87
CA ARG A 43 5.24 4.95 -9.92
C ARG A 43 5.56 5.76 -8.67
N ALA A 44 5.49 5.14 -7.48
CA ALA A 44 5.93 5.76 -6.24
C ALA A 44 7.41 6.16 -6.31
N HIS A 45 8.26 5.25 -6.80
CA HIS A 45 9.69 5.51 -6.97
C HIS A 45 9.94 6.63 -7.99
N ALA A 46 9.21 6.65 -9.11
CA ALA A 46 9.28 7.73 -10.08
C ALA A 46 8.84 9.09 -9.51
N ALA A 47 7.95 9.09 -8.51
CA ALA A 47 7.54 10.28 -7.77
C ALA A 47 8.48 10.65 -6.61
N GLY A 48 9.60 9.94 -6.46
CA GLY A 48 10.64 10.23 -5.45
C GLY A 48 10.39 9.62 -4.08
N LEU A 49 9.37 8.76 -3.92
CA LEU A 49 9.18 7.98 -2.70
C LEU A 49 10.08 6.74 -2.74
N GLN A 50 10.88 6.53 -1.70
CA GLN A 50 11.75 5.36 -1.58
C GLN A 50 11.15 4.35 -0.60
N GLY A 51 11.52 3.08 -0.72
CA GLY A 51 11.04 2.02 0.16
C GLY A 51 10.07 1.04 -0.51
N PHE A 52 9.46 0.20 0.31
CA PHE A 52 8.62 -0.91 -0.12
C PHE A 52 7.16 -0.47 -0.31
N ALA A 53 6.61 -0.76 -1.48
CA ALA A 53 5.18 -0.59 -1.71
C ALA A 53 4.38 -1.71 -1.05
N VAL A 54 3.29 -1.34 -0.41
CA VAL A 54 2.30 -2.25 0.16
C VAL A 54 0.93 -1.76 -0.25
N VAL A 55 0.04 -2.67 -0.62
CA VAL A 55 -1.35 -2.37 -0.92
C VAL A 55 -2.21 -2.88 0.22
N VAL A 56 -3.17 -2.07 0.68
CA VAL A 56 -4.15 -2.44 1.71
C VAL A 56 -5.56 -2.12 1.23
N TRP A 57 -6.53 -2.95 1.61
CA TRP A 57 -7.93 -2.80 1.19
C TRP A 57 -8.88 -3.34 2.26
N ASP A 58 -10.15 -2.98 2.16
CA ASP A 58 -11.20 -3.58 2.99
C ASP A 58 -11.58 -4.96 2.48
N ALA A 59 -11.32 -5.98 3.30
CA ALA A 59 -11.62 -7.39 3.06
C ALA A 59 -12.86 -7.84 3.86
N GLY A 60 -13.91 -7.01 3.89
CA GLY A 60 -15.16 -7.30 4.59
C GLY A 60 -15.10 -7.00 6.08
N GLY A 61 -14.66 -5.80 6.45
CA GLY A 61 -14.51 -5.36 7.84
C GLY A 61 -13.17 -5.73 8.47
N ARG A 62 -12.23 -6.22 7.66
CA ARG A 62 -10.83 -6.48 8.06
C ARG A 62 -9.89 -5.86 7.04
N MET A 63 -8.69 -5.50 7.46
CA MET A 63 -7.67 -5.07 6.52
C MET A 63 -7.09 -6.27 5.79
N GLY A 64 -7.27 -6.32 4.47
CA GLY A 64 -6.46 -7.13 3.58
C GLY A 64 -5.18 -6.37 3.24
N PHE A 65 -4.07 -7.10 3.07
CA PHE A 65 -2.80 -6.49 2.68
C PHE A 65 -2.04 -7.38 1.70
N MET A 66 -1.25 -6.74 0.84
CA MET A 66 -0.27 -7.37 -0.03
C MET A 66 1.02 -6.57 -0.01
N GLY A 67 2.12 -7.23 0.33
CA GLY A 67 3.44 -6.64 0.41
C GLY A 67 4.53 -7.69 0.60
N PRO A 68 5.80 -7.27 0.63
CA PRO A 68 6.91 -8.19 0.81
C PRO A 68 6.89 -8.85 2.22
N PRO A 69 7.37 -10.11 2.36
CA PRO A 69 7.32 -10.87 3.61
C PRO A 69 7.83 -10.14 4.88
N PRO A 70 8.92 -9.34 4.83
CA PRO A 70 9.43 -8.66 6.01
C PRO A 70 8.45 -7.68 6.68
N LEU A 71 7.42 -7.24 5.94
CA LEU A 71 6.44 -6.28 6.44
C LEU A 71 5.17 -6.95 6.99
N HIS A 72 5.02 -8.27 6.84
CA HIS A 72 3.77 -8.96 7.20
C HIS A 72 3.44 -8.84 8.69
N ASP A 73 4.45 -8.88 9.57
CA ASP A 73 4.26 -8.71 11.01
C ASP A 73 3.72 -7.31 11.34
N PHE A 74 4.30 -6.27 10.75
CA PHE A 74 3.84 -4.90 10.92
C PHE A 74 2.43 -4.70 10.35
N LEU A 75 2.18 -5.17 9.13
CA LEU A 75 0.88 -5.03 8.48
C LEU A 75 -0.22 -5.79 9.22
N SER A 76 0.12 -6.90 9.89
CA SER A 76 -0.82 -7.63 10.74
C SER A 76 -1.11 -6.91 12.07
N SER A 77 -0.27 -5.95 12.47
CA SER A 77 -0.42 -5.20 13.73
C SER A 77 -1.26 -3.92 13.62
N ILE A 78 -1.55 -3.48 12.39
CA ILE A 78 -2.30 -2.24 12.11
C ILE A 78 -3.66 -2.53 11.46
N ASP A 79 -4.49 -1.50 11.31
CA ASP A 79 -5.77 -1.58 10.61
C ASP A 79 -5.92 -0.46 9.57
N LEU A 80 -6.98 -0.55 8.75
CA LEU A 80 -7.28 0.46 7.72
C LEU A 80 -7.52 1.84 8.33
N GLN A 81 -8.10 1.94 9.52
CA GLN A 81 -8.39 3.23 10.14
C GLN A 81 -7.09 3.97 10.47
N LEU A 82 -6.09 3.25 10.97
CA LEU A 82 -4.75 3.78 11.20
C LEU A 82 -4.12 4.25 9.90
N VAL A 83 -4.16 3.43 8.84
CA VAL A 83 -3.60 3.79 7.53
C VAL A 83 -4.26 5.06 6.98
N MET A 84 -5.58 5.11 6.98
CA MET A 84 -6.35 6.25 6.47
C MET A 84 -6.09 7.53 7.26
N SER A 85 -5.79 7.41 8.56
CA SER A 85 -5.43 8.53 9.43
C SER A 85 -3.99 9.02 9.24
N ASN A 86 -3.13 8.20 8.63
CA ASN A 86 -1.71 8.50 8.38
C ASN A 86 -1.40 8.80 6.90
N LEU A 87 -2.41 9.08 6.08
CA LEU A 87 -2.21 9.54 4.71
C LEU A 87 -1.51 10.90 4.72
N ASN A 88 -0.27 10.94 4.21
CA ASN A 88 0.63 12.09 4.37
C ASN A 88 1.39 12.44 3.08
N ARG A 89 1.18 11.69 2.00
CA ARG A 89 1.78 11.90 0.68
C ARG A 89 0.76 11.68 -0.43
N GLU A 90 1.01 12.31 -1.57
CA GLU A 90 0.22 12.14 -2.78
C GLU A 90 1.14 11.72 -3.92
N VAL A 91 0.72 10.71 -4.67
CA VAL A 91 1.45 10.22 -5.84
C VAL A 91 0.53 10.40 -7.05
N SER A 92 0.99 11.15 -8.04
CA SER A 92 0.21 11.44 -9.25
C SER A 92 0.91 10.88 -10.48
N TRP A 93 0.13 10.30 -11.39
CA TRP A 93 0.59 9.81 -12.69
C TRP A 93 -0.55 9.74 -13.71
#